data_AF-A0A7C0UKA3-F1
#
_entry.id   AF-A0A7C0UKA3-F1
#
_cell.length_a   1.000
_cell.length_b   1.000
_cell.length_c   1.000
_cell.angle_alpha   90.00
_cell.angle_beta   90.00
_cell.angle_gamma   90.00
#
_symmetry.space_group_name_H-M   'P 1'
#
loop_
_entity.id
_entity.type
_entity.pdbx_description
1 polymer ?
#
loop_
_entity_poly.entity_id
_entity_poly.type
_entity_poly.pdbx_seq_one_letter_code
_entity_poly.pdbx_strand_id
1 'polypeptide(L)'
;MPVDQYIGGAEHATMHLIYARFFTKALRDLGYLNFDELFTRLFNQGMIHGEDGFVMSKSRGNIIDPKTIFERYGIDATRFFLVSLAAPNKDMIWSSDAIEGSKRFINKVIHYFETVETGVSSPRVESKLNAAIRDVTEDIAGFKYNFALRRIRELFDALTPVEDRTTLELFLKLLHPFCPHITEEFWERLGNKDFLSISSWPSYDEEKINPRFELEEELVDQVRQDIRQIRDIVKKEPDMIKIYIAEKWKYTVYEKALVGSKNLISEVMADPDVRRAGKAAAKFAQNLMKRHFLKPILPQADEKTALTDSVKLIKDEFDCGVEIMLAEESESEKAARAEPGRPGIELS
;
A
#
# COMPACT_ATOMS: atom_id res chain seq x y z
N MET A 1 -34.45 6.13 -9.60
CA MET A 1 -34.58 5.44 -10.91
C MET A 1 -34.14 6.42 -11.98
N PRO A 2 -33.17 6.05 -12.84
CA PRO A 2 -32.55 4.72 -12.96
C PRO A 2 -31.78 4.31 -11.70
N VAL A 3 -31.39 3.03 -11.61
CA VAL A 3 -30.49 2.52 -10.56
C VAL A 3 -29.07 2.93 -10.94
N ASP A 4 -28.36 3.62 -10.05
CA ASP A 4 -27.06 4.21 -10.37
C ASP A 4 -25.98 3.17 -10.66
N GLN A 5 -25.96 2.08 -9.90
CA GLN A 5 -24.97 1.01 -10.01
C GLN A 5 -25.64 -0.35 -9.81
N TYR A 6 -25.47 -1.23 -10.80
CA TYR A 6 -25.81 -2.64 -10.69
C TYR A 6 -24.54 -3.48 -10.58
N ILE A 7 -24.52 -4.42 -9.64
CA ILE A 7 -23.41 -5.36 -9.43
C ILE A 7 -23.98 -6.77 -9.58
N GLY A 8 -23.47 -7.53 -10.55
CA GLY A 8 -23.93 -8.89 -10.80
C GLY A 8 -22.93 -9.65 -11.67
N GLY A 9 -22.81 -10.97 -11.49
CA GLY A 9 -21.86 -11.78 -12.23
C GLY A 9 -22.15 -11.78 -13.74
N ALA A 10 -21.11 -12.04 -14.54
CA ALA A 10 -21.20 -11.99 -16.00
C ALA A 10 -22.18 -13.03 -16.57
N GLU A 11 -22.48 -14.09 -15.81
CA GLU A 11 -23.47 -15.13 -16.13
C GLU A 11 -24.89 -14.58 -16.36
N HIS A 12 -25.20 -13.39 -15.86
CA HIS A 12 -26.51 -12.76 -16.02
C HIS A 12 -26.65 -11.90 -17.29
N ALA A 13 -25.59 -11.75 -18.08
CA ALA A 13 -25.55 -10.86 -19.26
C ALA A 13 -26.58 -11.21 -20.34
N THR A 14 -26.82 -12.49 -20.60
CA THR A 14 -27.65 -12.95 -21.73
C THR A 14 -29.11 -13.25 -21.37
N MET A 15 -29.50 -13.06 -20.10
CA MET A 15 -30.87 -13.28 -19.64
C MET A 15 -31.36 -12.09 -18.83
N HIS A 16 -31.11 -12.09 -17.52
CA HIS A 16 -31.62 -11.10 -16.59
C HIS A 16 -31.37 -9.66 -17.06
N LEU A 17 -30.16 -9.35 -17.51
CA LEU A 17 -29.81 -8.00 -17.98
C LEU A 17 -30.52 -7.64 -19.30
N ILE A 18 -30.75 -8.59 -20.21
CA ILE A 18 -31.55 -8.35 -21.41
C ILE A 18 -33.02 -8.12 -21.06
N TYR A 19 -33.59 -8.96 -20.19
CA TYR A 19 -34.98 -8.84 -19.77
C TYR A 19 -35.23 -7.52 -19.03
N ALA A 20 -34.33 -7.14 -18.12
CA ALA A 20 -34.39 -5.86 -17.42
C ALA A 20 -34.49 -4.70 -18.41
N ARG A 21 -33.60 -4.65 -19.41
CA ARG A 21 -33.61 -3.62 -20.45
C ARG A 21 -34.88 -3.65 -21.29
N PHE A 22 -35.31 -4.84 -21.73
CA PHE A 22 -36.53 -5.01 -22.52
C PHE A 22 -37.76 -4.45 -21.79
N PHE A 23 -37.98 -4.88 -20.54
CA PHE A 23 -39.12 -4.43 -19.76
C PHE A 23 -39.06 -2.95 -19.44
N THR A 24 -37.87 -2.38 -19.16
CA THR A 24 -37.72 -0.93 -18.98
C THR A 24 -38.15 -0.16 -20.22
N LYS A 25 -37.71 -0.59 -21.41
CA LYS A 25 -38.08 0.07 -22.68
C LYS A 25 -39.57 -0.10 -22.98
N ALA A 26 -40.12 -1.30 -22.80
CA ALA A 26 -41.55 -1.55 -23.01
C ALA A 26 -42.42 -0.70 -22.06
N LEU A 27 -42.07 -0.63 -20.78
CA LEU A 27 -42.80 0.19 -19.80
C LEU A 27 -42.67 1.69 -20.08
N ARG A 28 -41.52 2.16 -20.57
CA ARG A 28 -41.35 3.53 -21.04
C ARG A 28 -42.28 3.82 -22.21
N ASP A 29 -42.32 2.95 -23.22
CA ASP A 29 -43.13 3.15 -24.42
C ASP A 29 -44.63 3.11 -24.11
N LEU A 30 -45.03 2.37 -23.08
CA LEU A 30 -46.39 2.35 -22.54
C LEU A 30 -46.70 3.55 -21.61
N GLY A 31 -45.75 4.46 -21.39
CA GLY A 31 -45.93 5.67 -20.58
C GLY A 31 -45.80 5.47 -19.06
N TYR A 32 -45.39 4.29 -18.59
CA TYR A 32 -45.21 4.01 -17.16
C TYR A 32 -43.87 4.49 -16.60
N LEU A 33 -42.85 4.65 -17.47
CA LEU A 33 -41.51 5.11 -17.10
C LEU A 33 -41.08 6.28 -17.98
N ASN A 34 -40.21 7.13 -17.43
CA ASN A 34 -39.62 8.29 -18.12
C ASN A 34 -38.11 8.15 -18.36
N PHE A 35 -37.57 6.92 -18.30
CA PHE A 35 -36.16 6.61 -18.55
C PHE A 35 -36.00 5.38 -19.47
N ASP A 36 -34.86 5.28 -20.15
CA ASP A 36 -34.62 4.31 -21.23
C ASP A 36 -33.82 3.06 -20.82
N GLU A 37 -32.94 3.19 -19.83
CA GLU A 37 -32.07 2.11 -19.33
C GLU A 37 -32.22 2.00 -17.81
N LEU A 38 -32.29 0.78 -17.30
CA LEU A 38 -32.55 0.53 -15.87
C LEU A 38 -31.35 0.87 -14.99
N PHE A 39 -30.15 0.61 -15.51
CA PHE A 39 -28.88 0.71 -14.78
C PHE A 39 -27.98 1.75 -15.46
N THR A 40 -27.54 2.76 -14.72
CA THR A 40 -26.60 3.78 -15.23
C THR A 40 -25.19 3.21 -15.35
N ARG A 41 -24.81 2.30 -14.45
CA ARG A 41 -23.52 1.59 -14.46
C ARG A 41 -23.73 0.11 -14.16
N LEU A 42 -22.92 -0.72 -14.81
CA LEU A 42 -22.86 -2.17 -14.59
C LEU A 42 -21.43 -2.51 -14.18
N PHE A 43 -21.29 -3.29 -13.09
CA PHE A 43 -20.03 -3.89 -12.68
C PHE A 43 -20.23 -5.40 -12.56
N ASN A 44 -19.37 -6.18 -13.23
CA ASN A 44 -19.40 -7.62 -13.12
C ASN A 44 -18.36 -8.09 -12.12
N GLN A 45 -18.81 -8.64 -10.99
CA GLN A 45 -17.90 -9.30 -10.06
C GLN A 45 -17.38 -10.63 -10.62
N GLY A 46 -16.20 -11.03 -10.16
CA GLY A 46 -15.65 -12.37 -10.41
C GLY A 46 -16.34 -13.45 -9.58
N MET A 47 -16.12 -14.70 -9.97
CA MET A 47 -16.60 -15.88 -9.26
C MET A 47 -15.64 -16.30 -8.15
N ILE A 48 -16.20 -16.82 -7.06
CA ILE A 48 -15.42 -17.46 -5.99
C ILE A 48 -15.42 -18.97 -6.23
N HIS A 49 -14.23 -19.52 -6.42
CA HIS A 49 -13.97 -20.94 -6.59
C HIS A 49 -13.68 -21.59 -5.24
N GLY A 50 -13.97 -22.89 -5.10
CA GLY A 50 -13.55 -23.68 -3.94
C GLY A 50 -12.03 -23.78 -3.85
N GLU A 51 -11.51 -24.27 -2.72
CA GLU A 51 -10.07 -24.47 -2.52
C GLU A 51 -9.45 -25.43 -3.56
N ASP A 52 -10.28 -26.28 -4.17
CA ASP A 52 -9.90 -27.17 -5.26
C ASP A 52 -9.74 -26.46 -6.62
N GLY A 53 -10.01 -25.15 -6.69
CA GLY A 53 -9.93 -24.31 -7.89
C GLY A 53 -11.16 -24.40 -8.80
N PHE A 54 -12.17 -25.21 -8.46
CA PHE A 54 -13.36 -25.37 -9.28
C PHE A 54 -14.52 -24.53 -8.76
N VAL A 55 -15.49 -24.25 -9.63
CA VAL A 55 -16.74 -23.58 -9.24
C VAL A 55 -17.42 -24.40 -8.14
N MET A 56 -17.87 -23.71 -7.09
CA MET A 56 -18.51 -24.36 -5.94
C MET A 56 -19.82 -25.03 -6.34
N SER A 57 -20.02 -26.29 -5.95
CA SER A 57 -21.26 -27.03 -6.24
C SER A 57 -21.55 -28.15 -5.23
N LYS A 58 -22.84 -28.47 -5.04
CA LYS A 58 -23.28 -29.50 -4.08
C LYS A 58 -22.74 -30.88 -4.44
N SER A 59 -22.76 -31.23 -5.74
CA SER A 59 -22.28 -32.53 -6.23
C SER A 59 -20.79 -32.75 -6.04
N ARG A 60 -20.01 -31.66 -6.04
CA ARG A 60 -18.56 -31.69 -5.83
C ARG A 60 -18.17 -31.64 -4.34
N GLY A 61 -19.09 -31.23 -3.46
CA GLY A 61 -18.84 -31.14 -2.03
C GLY A 61 -17.86 -30.04 -1.63
N ASN A 62 -17.57 -29.08 -2.52
CA ASN A 62 -16.62 -27.99 -2.30
C ASN A 62 -17.31 -26.65 -1.97
N ILE A 63 -18.58 -26.68 -1.53
CA ILE A 63 -19.32 -25.48 -1.11
C ILE A 63 -18.81 -25.01 0.25
N ILE A 64 -18.64 -23.70 0.36
CA ILE A 64 -18.31 -23.04 1.60
C ILE A 64 -19.58 -22.41 2.16
N ASP A 65 -20.02 -22.91 3.31
CA ASP A 65 -21.20 -22.38 3.99
C ASP A 65 -20.84 -21.08 4.73
N PRO A 66 -21.41 -19.92 4.32
CA PRO A 66 -21.15 -18.64 4.98
C PRO A 66 -21.39 -18.68 6.48
N LYS A 67 -22.37 -19.46 6.97
CA LYS A 67 -22.67 -19.54 8.39
C LYS A 67 -21.48 -20.06 9.19
N THR A 68 -20.86 -21.15 8.72
CA THR A 68 -19.68 -21.74 9.37
C THR A 68 -18.49 -20.79 9.37
N ILE A 69 -18.35 -19.99 8.31
CA ILE A 69 -17.32 -18.96 8.21
C ILE A 69 -17.56 -17.83 9.22
N PHE A 70 -18.79 -17.32 9.31
CA PHE A 70 -19.13 -16.25 10.24
C PHE A 70 -18.90 -16.66 11.70
N GLU A 71 -19.29 -17.88 12.07
CA GLU A 71 -19.08 -18.42 13.42
C GLU A 71 -17.60 -18.60 13.75
N ARG A 72 -16.76 -18.99 12.79
CA ARG A 72 -15.34 -19.26 13.00
C ARG A 72 -14.45 -18.01 12.97
N TYR A 73 -14.73 -17.09 12.05
CA TYR A 73 -13.86 -15.95 11.75
C TYR A 73 -14.44 -14.60 12.16
N GLY A 74 -15.76 -14.51 12.32
CA GLY A 74 -16.46 -13.23 12.47
C GLY A 74 -16.75 -12.57 11.12
N ILE A 75 -17.83 -11.79 11.08
CA ILE A 75 -18.33 -11.17 9.85
C ILE A 75 -17.37 -10.12 9.28
N ASP A 76 -16.71 -9.32 10.11
CA ASP A 76 -15.79 -8.27 9.64
C ASP A 76 -14.51 -8.87 9.05
N ALA A 77 -13.93 -9.89 9.68
CA ALA A 77 -12.78 -10.61 9.10
C ALA A 77 -13.15 -11.25 7.76
N THR A 78 -14.38 -11.76 7.63
CA THR A 78 -14.87 -12.36 6.38
C THR A 78 -15.06 -11.30 5.29
N ARG A 79 -15.69 -10.17 5.61
CA ARG A 79 -15.87 -9.04 4.66
C ARG A 79 -14.52 -8.49 4.20
N PHE A 80 -13.61 -8.28 5.14
CA PHE A 80 -12.24 -7.85 4.86
C PHE A 80 -11.55 -8.83 3.92
N PHE A 81 -11.62 -10.13 4.22
CA PHE A 81 -11.03 -11.18 3.40
C PHE A 81 -11.53 -11.13 1.96
N LEU A 82 -12.86 -11.13 1.76
CA LEU A 82 -13.50 -11.21 0.45
C LEU A 82 -13.05 -10.09 -0.51
N VAL A 83 -12.79 -8.89 0.01
CA VAL A 83 -12.39 -7.73 -0.82
C VAL A 83 -10.88 -7.47 -0.82
N SER A 84 -10.09 -8.28 -0.10
CA SER A 84 -8.63 -8.15 -0.01
C SER A 84 -7.86 -8.98 -1.04
N LEU A 85 -8.42 -10.12 -1.46
CA LEU A 85 -7.68 -11.12 -2.25
C LEU A 85 -7.41 -10.69 -3.68
N ALA A 86 -8.41 -10.11 -4.34
CA ALA A 86 -8.35 -9.77 -5.75
C ALA A 86 -9.19 -8.53 -6.04
N ALA A 87 -8.97 -7.94 -7.22
CA ALA A 87 -9.88 -6.94 -7.73
C ALA A 87 -11.30 -7.55 -7.83
N PRO A 88 -12.38 -6.81 -7.51
CA PRO A 88 -13.71 -7.42 -7.40
C PRO A 88 -14.24 -8.03 -8.70
N ASN A 89 -13.68 -7.66 -9.86
CA ASN A 89 -14.02 -8.21 -11.18
C ASN A 89 -13.17 -9.41 -11.60
N LYS A 90 -12.33 -9.94 -10.71
CA LYS A 90 -11.48 -11.10 -10.97
C LYS A 90 -11.98 -12.30 -10.18
N ASP A 91 -11.98 -13.46 -10.83
CA ASP A 91 -12.22 -14.72 -10.15
C ASP A 91 -11.16 -14.93 -9.07
N MET A 92 -11.56 -15.54 -7.96
CA MET A 92 -10.67 -15.87 -6.86
C MET A 92 -10.88 -17.30 -6.39
N ILE A 93 -9.81 -17.91 -5.91
CA ILE A 93 -9.83 -19.21 -5.25
C ILE A 93 -9.95 -18.95 -3.75
N TRP A 94 -10.93 -19.59 -3.11
CA TRP A 94 -11.04 -19.52 -1.66
C TRP A 94 -9.75 -20.04 -1.00
N SER A 95 -9.32 -19.40 0.09
CA SER A 95 -8.16 -19.82 0.86
C SER A 95 -8.44 -19.66 2.35
N SER A 96 -8.51 -20.78 3.06
CA SER A 96 -8.61 -20.80 4.52
C SER A 96 -7.44 -20.09 5.21
N ASP A 97 -6.24 -20.14 4.64
CA ASP A 97 -5.07 -19.44 5.17
C ASP A 97 -5.18 -17.92 5.05
N ALA A 98 -5.73 -17.43 3.93
CA ALA A 98 -5.89 -16.01 3.70
C ALA A 98 -6.99 -15.38 4.57
N ILE A 99 -8.11 -16.08 4.82
CA ILE A 99 -9.12 -15.61 5.79
C ILE A 99 -8.59 -15.64 7.22
N GLU A 100 -7.76 -16.63 7.59
CA GLU A 100 -7.06 -16.63 8.88
C GLU A 100 -6.12 -15.42 9.00
N GLY A 101 -5.41 -15.05 7.92
CA GLY A 101 -4.62 -13.82 7.86
C GLY A 101 -5.46 -12.55 8.06
N SER A 102 -6.66 -12.50 7.50
CA SER A 102 -7.61 -11.39 7.70
C SER A 102 -8.07 -11.32 9.15
N LYS A 103 -8.45 -12.44 9.76
CA LYS A 103 -8.79 -12.53 11.19
C LYS A 103 -7.65 -12.04 12.08
N ARG A 104 -6.41 -12.48 11.83
CA ARG A 104 -5.23 -12.02 12.58
C ARG A 104 -5.06 -10.51 12.50
N PHE A 105 -5.27 -9.92 11.32
CA PHE A 105 -5.21 -8.46 11.17
C PHE A 105 -6.31 -7.75 11.97
N ILE A 106 -7.57 -8.21 11.87
CA ILE A 106 -8.67 -7.63 12.65
C ILE A 106 -8.38 -7.72 14.16
N ASN A 107 -7.84 -8.83 14.65
CA ASN A 107 -7.44 -8.97 16.04
C ASN A 107 -6.31 -8.00 16.44
N LYS A 108 -5.37 -7.71 15.53
CA LYS A 108 -4.34 -6.68 15.77
C LYS A 108 -4.96 -5.29 15.88
N VAL A 109 -5.93 -4.95 15.02
CA VAL A 109 -6.65 -3.67 15.10
C VAL A 109 -7.40 -3.56 16.43
N ILE A 110 -8.12 -4.62 16.83
CA ILE A 110 -8.82 -4.67 18.13
C ILE A 110 -7.84 -4.42 19.27
N HIS A 111 -6.75 -5.18 19.34
CA HIS A 111 -5.75 -5.04 20.38
C HIS A 111 -5.11 -3.64 20.42
N TYR A 112 -4.81 -3.08 19.25
CA TYR A 112 -4.28 -1.73 19.14
C TYR A 112 -5.25 -0.70 19.75
N PHE A 113 -6.52 -0.71 19.36
CA PHE A 113 -7.51 0.23 19.90
C PHE A 113 -7.85 0.01 21.39
N GLU A 114 -7.59 -1.18 21.93
CA GLU A 114 -7.71 -1.45 23.37
C GLU A 114 -6.53 -0.89 24.19
N THR A 115 -5.39 -0.63 23.56
CA THR A 115 -4.13 -0.27 24.23
C THR A 115 -3.60 1.11 23.86
N VAL A 116 -4.08 1.72 22.77
CA VAL A 116 -3.63 3.03 22.30
C VAL A 116 -3.96 4.12 23.31
N GLU A 117 -2.99 4.99 23.57
CA GLU A 117 -3.17 6.15 24.42
C GLU A 117 -3.51 7.39 23.58
N THR A 118 -4.44 8.21 24.07
CA THR A 118 -4.77 9.48 23.42
C THR A 118 -3.69 10.52 23.69
N GLY A 119 -3.06 11.04 22.65
CA GLY A 119 -2.02 12.07 22.74
C GLY A 119 -1.88 12.90 21.47
N VAL A 120 -0.66 13.00 20.94
CA VAL A 120 -0.35 13.78 19.73
C VAL A 120 0.21 12.84 18.68
N SER A 121 -0.42 12.81 17.51
CA SER A 121 0.06 12.04 16.37
C SER A 121 1.37 12.62 15.83
N SER A 122 2.26 11.76 15.35
CA SER A 122 3.49 12.24 14.71
C SER A 122 3.19 12.92 13.36
N PRO A 123 4.03 13.88 12.90
CA PRO A 123 3.89 14.46 11.55
C PRO A 123 3.92 13.41 10.43
N ARG A 124 4.61 12.29 10.66
CA ARG A 124 4.67 11.15 9.72
C ARG A 124 3.32 10.44 9.62
N VAL A 125 2.66 10.20 10.75
CA VAL A 125 1.31 9.63 10.80
C VAL A 125 0.30 10.58 10.16
N GLU A 126 0.37 11.88 10.47
CA GLU A 126 -0.53 12.88 9.88
C GLU A 126 -0.39 12.93 8.35
N SER A 127 0.84 12.92 7.84
CA SER A 127 1.11 12.84 6.40
C SER A 127 0.57 11.55 5.79
N LYS A 128 0.83 10.39 6.42
CA LYS A 128 0.37 9.09 5.93
C LYS A 128 -1.15 8.98 5.93
N LEU A 129 -1.82 9.55 6.94
CA LEU A 129 -3.26 9.58 7.06
C LEU A 129 -3.89 10.40 5.93
N ASN A 130 -3.38 11.59 5.63
CA ASN A 130 -3.89 12.41 4.53
C ASN A 130 -3.69 11.72 3.17
N ALA A 131 -2.51 11.13 2.94
CA ALA A 131 -2.25 10.33 1.73
C ALA A 131 -3.19 9.11 1.63
N ALA A 132 -3.42 8.41 2.74
CA ALA A 132 -4.34 7.28 2.79
C ALA A 132 -5.79 7.72 2.52
N ILE A 133 -6.26 8.84 3.07
CA ILE A 133 -7.60 9.35 2.78
C ILE A 133 -7.75 9.65 1.29
N ARG A 134 -6.79 10.33 0.65
CA ARG A 134 -6.80 10.58 -0.81
C ARG A 134 -6.89 9.27 -1.59
N ASP A 135 -5.94 8.37 -1.37
CA ASP A 135 -5.77 7.18 -2.18
C ASP A 135 -6.90 6.15 -1.96
N VAL A 136 -7.35 5.96 -0.70
CA VAL A 136 -8.48 5.06 -0.38
C VAL A 136 -9.79 5.59 -0.98
N THR A 137 -9.98 6.91 -1.01
CA THR A 137 -11.17 7.52 -1.63
C THR A 137 -11.21 7.21 -3.12
N GLU A 138 -10.09 7.39 -3.82
CA GLU A 138 -9.98 7.06 -5.25
C GLU A 138 -10.17 5.56 -5.52
N ASP A 139 -9.55 4.72 -4.69
CA ASP A 139 -9.62 3.27 -4.84
C ASP A 139 -11.05 2.74 -4.61
N ILE A 140 -11.78 3.25 -3.61
CA ILE A 140 -13.17 2.87 -3.37
C ILE A 140 -14.06 3.32 -4.53
N ALA A 141 -13.91 4.56 -4.99
CA ALA A 141 -14.67 5.08 -6.14
C ALA A 141 -14.42 4.26 -7.42
N GLY A 142 -13.21 3.72 -7.56
CA GLY A 142 -12.78 2.87 -8.69
C GLY A 142 -13.03 1.38 -8.52
N PHE A 143 -13.72 0.91 -7.47
CA PHE A 143 -13.88 -0.52 -7.15
C PHE A 143 -12.55 -1.28 -6.96
N LYS A 144 -11.48 -0.58 -6.56
CA LYS A 144 -10.15 -1.14 -6.29
C LYS A 144 -9.97 -1.47 -4.82
N TYR A 145 -10.91 -2.21 -4.23
CA TYR A 145 -10.96 -2.46 -2.78
C TYR A 145 -9.70 -3.14 -2.22
N ASN A 146 -9.07 -4.01 -2.99
CA ASN A 146 -7.81 -4.66 -2.59
C ASN A 146 -6.66 -3.64 -2.45
N PHE A 147 -6.65 -2.57 -3.25
CA PHE A 147 -5.68 -1.48 -3.13
C PHE A 147 -6.03 -0.59 -1.92
N ALA A 148 -7.30 -0.23 -1.74
CA ALA A 148 -7.76 0.52 -0.57
C ALA A 148 -7.36 -0.19 0.74
N LEU A 149 -7.59 -1.50 0.83
CA LEU A 149 -7.22 -2.30 2.01
C LEU A 149 -5.72 -2.39 2.22
N ARG A 150 -4.91 -2.38 1.14
CA ARG A 150 -3.45 -2.29 1.25
C ARG A 150 -3.04 -0.95 1.87
N ARG A 151 -3.61 0.17 1.42
CA ARG A 151 -3.33 1.50 1.99
C ARG A 151 -3.75 1.62 3.45
N ILE A 152 -4.89 1.02 3.81
CA ILE A 152 -5.36 0.98 5.21
C ILE A 152 -4.39 0.17 6.09
N ARG A 153 -3.85 -0.94 5.59
CA ARG A 153 -2.83 -1.73 6.30
C ARG A 153 -1.53 -0.93 6.46
N GLU A 154 -1.07 -0.28 5.41
CA GLU A 154 0.12 0.58 5.44
C GLU A 154 -0.05 1.76 6.43
N LEU A 155 -1.25 2.35 6.49
CA LEU A 155 -1.57 3.36 7.50
C LEU A 155 -1.58 2.76 8.91
N PHE A 156 -2.21 1.60 9.11
CA PHE A 156 -2.25 0.92 10.41
C PHE A 156 -0.84 0.60 10.92
N ASP A 157 0.05 0.12 10.05
CA ASP A 157 1.43 -0.21 10.40
C ASP A 157 2.26 1.04 10.74
N ALA A 158 1.84 2.22 10.27
CA ALA A 158 2.48 3.50 10.59
C ALA A 158 1.99 4.10 11.92
N LEU A 159 0.85 3.65 12.47
CA LEU A 159 0.35 4.12 13.75
C LEU A 159 1.29 3.75 14.89
N THR A 160 1.36 4.63 15.89
CA THR A 160 2.17 4.48 17.08
C THR A 160 1.30 4.18 18.31
N PRO A 161 1.88 3.80 19.46
CA PRO A 161 1.12 3.58 20.69
C PRO A 161 0.39 4.81 21.24
N VAL A 162 0.70 6.01 20.74
CA VAL A 162 0.10 7.28 21.17
C VAL A 162 -0.36 8.05 19.94
N GLU A 163 -1.67 8.27 19.80
CA GLU A 163 -2.23 9.02 18.67
C GLU A 163 -3.25 10.03 19.16
N ASP A 164 -3.44 11.11 18.41
CA ASP A 164 -4.56 11.99 18.70
C ASP A 164 -5.89 11.33 18.31
N ARG A 165 -6.97 11.77 18.97
CA ARG A 165 -8.31 11.22 18.76
C ARG A 165 -8.77 11.34 17.30
N THR A 166 -8.40 12.43 16.61
CA THR A 166 -8.81 12.67 15.23
C THR A 166 -8.19 11.62 14.30
N THR A 167 -6.91 11.30 14.49
CA THR A 167 -6.23 10.23 13.74
C THR A 167 -6.94 8.88 13.91
N LEU A 168 -7.29 8.52 15.14
CA LEU A 168 -8.01 7.28 15.43
C LEU A 168 -9.40 7.25 14.78
N GLU A 169 -10.15 8.34 14.88
CA GLU A 169 -11.46 8.51 14.24
C GLU A 169 -11.38 8.40 12.72
N LEU A 170 -10.39 9.05 12.09
CA LEU A 170 -10.19 9.01 10.65
C LEU A 170 -9.77 7.62 10.17
N PHE A 171 -8.91 6.91 10.92
CA PHE A 171 -8.59 5.51 10.63
C PHE A 171 -9.85 4.62 10.64
N LEU A 172 -10.68 4.75 11.68
CA LEU A 172 -11.93 3.99 11.78
C LEU A 172 -12.86 4.29 10.60
N LYS A 173 -12.98 5.55 10.18
CA LYS A 173 -13.76 5.93 9.00
C LYS A 173 -13.29 5.24 7.71
N LEU A 174 -11.98 5.15 7.50
CA LEU A 174 -11.42 4.47 6.31
C LEU A 174 -11.67 2.96 6.35
N LEU A 175 -11.63 2.35 7.54
CA LEU A 175 -11.86 0.91 7.71
C LEU A 175 -13.35 0.52 7.69
N HIS A 176 -14.24 1.45 8.04
CA HIS A 176 -15.67 1.20 8.27
C HIS A 176 -16.43 0.53 7.11
N PRO A 177 -16.22 0.91 5.82
CA PRO A 177 -16.90 0.24 4.70
C PRO A 177 -16.64 -1.28 4.66
N PHE A 178 -15.49 -1.71 5.18
CA PHE A 178 -15.04 -3.09 5.15
C PHE A 178 -15.38 -3.82 6.44
N CYS A 179 -15.17 -3.18 7.59
CA CYS A 179 -15.36 -3.75 8.92
C CYS A 179 -16.30 -2.90 9.80
N PRO A 180 -17.60 -2.81 9.48
CA PRO A 180 -18.49 -1.86 10.11
C PRO A 180 -18.73 -2.14 11.60
N HIS A 181 -18.70 -3.40 12.05
CA HIS A 181 -19.11 -3.74 13.42
C HIS A 181 -18.02 -3.38 14.43
N ILE A 182 -16.77 -3.77 14.18
CA ILE A 182 -15.65 -3.40 15.05
C ILE A 182 -15.38 -1.90 15.03
N THR A 183 -15.61 -1.24 13.90
CA THR A 183 -15.38 0.20 13.80
C THR A 183 -16.44 1.00 14.53
N GLU A 184 -17.71 0.58 14.53
CA GLU A 184 -18.77 1.18 15.37
C GLU A 184 -18.46 1.02 16.87
N GLU A 185 -18.03 -0.17 17.30
CA GLU A 185 -17.65 -0.42 18.70
C GLU A 185 -16.52 0.53 19.16
N PHE A 186 -15.45 0.66 18.38
CA PHE A 186 -14.34 1.54 18.76
C PHE A 186 -14.68 3.02 18.58
N TRP A 187 -15.58 3.36 17.66
CA TRP A 187 -16.10 4.71 17.52
C TRP A 187 -16.83 5.16 18.78
N GLU A 188 -17.69 4.32 19.34
CA GLU A 188 -18.36 4.55 20.63
C GLU A 188 -17.34 4.64 21.78
N ARG A 189 -16.33 3.75 21.82
CA ARG A 189 -15.27 3.78 22.85
C ARG A 189 -14.42 5.05 22.83
N LEU A 190 -14.24 5.67 21.66
CA LEU A 190 -13.62 7.01 21.56
C LEU A 190 -14.52 8.13 22.11
N GLY A 191 -15.75 7.82 22.51
CA GLY A 191 -16.72 8.74 23.10
C GLY A 191 -17.62 9.43 22.08
N ASN A 192 -17.73 8.89 20.87
CA ASN A 192 -18.70 9.36 19.87
C ASN A 192 -20.09 8.79 20.17
N LYS A 193 -21.13 9.59 19.87
CA LYS A 193 -22.52 9.25 20.21
C LYS A 193 -23.35 8.79 19.01
N ASP A 194 -23.08 9.35 17.84
CA ASP A 194 -23.75 9.00 16.60
C ASP A 194 -23.05 7.82 15.93
N PHE A 195 -23.78 7.08 15.10
CA PHE A 195 -23.22 5.97 14.33
C PHE A 195 -22.15 6.45 13.35
N LEU A 196 -21.05 5.70 13.27
CA LEU A 196 -19.99 5.90 12.29
C LEU A 196 -20.53 5.77 10.85
N SER A 197 -21.48 4.85 10.65
CA SER A 197 -22.12 4.58 9.35
C SER A 197 -22.86 5.76 8.72
N ILE A 198 -23.27 6.76 9.51
CA ILE A 198 -23.91 7.99 9.01
C ILE A 198 -22.99 9.21 9.08
N SER A 199 -21.74 9.03 9.51
CA SER A 199 -20.77 10.10 9.57
C SER A 199 -20.27 10.49 8.17
N SER A 200 -19.86 11.75 8.01
CA SER A 200 -19.27 12.21 6.76
C SER A 200 -17.95 11.49 6.47
N TRP A 201 -17.78 11.09 5.20
CA TRP A 201 -16.50 10.60 4.68
C TRP A 201 -15.39 11.64 4.90
N PRO A 202 -14.17 11.22 5.28
CA PRO A 202 -13.09 12.15 5.57
C PRO A 202 -12.59 12.87 4.30
N SER A 203 -12.18 14.12 4.47
CA SER A 203 -11.39 14.87 3.48
C SER A 203 -9.93 14.90 3.90
N TYR A 204 -9.03 14.98 2.93
CA TYR A 204 -7.59 15.13 3.17
C TYR A 204 -7.14 16.57 2.89
N ASP A 205 -5.97 16.91 3.42
CA ASP A 205 -5.25 18.15 3.19
C ASP A 205 -3.93 17.83 2.49
N GLU A 206 -3.79 18.27 1.23
CA GLU A 206 -2.60 18.02 0.41
C GLU A 206 -1.35 18.69 1.01
N GLU A 207 -1.49 19.80 1.74
CA GLU A 207 -0.35 20.50 2.36
C GLU A 207 0.25 19.70 3.53
N LYS A 208 -0.52 18.77 4.10
CA LYS A 208 -0.07 17.87 5.16
C LYS A 208 0.62 16.61 4.62
N ILE A 209 0.51 16.34 3.32
CA ILE A 209 1.21 15.23 2.68
C ILE A 209 2.64 15.69 2.41
N ASN A 210 3.58 15.14 3.17
CA ASN A 210 5.00 15.45 3.02
C ASN A 210 5.68 14.44 2.10
N PRO A 211 6.07 14.82 0.86
CA PRO A 211 6.69 13.90 -0.10
C PRO A 211 8.00 13.30 0.42
N ARG A 212 8.67 13.98 1.36
CA ARG A 212 9.89 13.45 1.98
C ARG A 212 9.62 12.15 2.72
N PHE A 213 8.53 12.05 3.49
CA PHE A 213 8.21 10.83 4.22
C PHE A 213 7.86 9.68 3.28
N GLU A 214 7.22 9.97 2.14
CA GLU A 214 6.97 8.97 1.09
C GLU A 214 8.28 8.45 0.51
N LEU A 215 9.24 9.32 0.20
CA LEU A 215 10.56 8.92 -0.29
C LEU A 215 11.36 8.10 0.74
N GLU A 216 11.28 8.45 2.03
CA GLU A 216 11.89 7.67 3.12
C GLU A 216 11.32 6.25 3.21
N GLU A 217 10.00 6.11 3.11
CA GLU A 217 9.34 4.81 3.15
C GLU A 217 9.65 3.97 1.90
N GLU A 218 9.56 4.57 0.71
CA GLU A 218 9.92 3.90 -0.56
C GLU A 218 11.36 3.38 -0.53
N LEU A 219 12.29 4.17 0.01
CA LEU A 219 13.69 3.77 0.16
C LEU A 219 13.81 2.54 1.07
N VAL A 220 13.20 2.57 2.25
CA VAL A 220 13.28 1.47 3.23
C VAL A 220 12.67 0.19 2.65
N ASP A 221 11.51 0.29 2.00
CA ASP A 221 10.85 -0.86 1.38
C ASP A 221 11.65 -1.43 0.19
N GLN A 222 12.24 -0.57 -0.64
CA GLN A 222 13.11 -1.00 -1.72
C GLN A 222 14.33 -1.75 -1.17
N VAL A 223 14.97 -1.24 -0.11
CA VAL A 223 16.12 -1.88 0.51
C VAL A 223 15.76 -3.24 1.09
N ARG A 224 14.62 -3.35 1.81
CA ARG A 224 14.11 -4.63 2.32
C ARG A 224 13.85 -5.62 1.18
N GLN A 225 13.25 -5.15 0.08
CA GLN A 225 13.01 -5.98 -1.09
C GLN A 225 14.31 -6.47 -1.73
N ASP A 226 15.32 -5.60 -1.84
CA ASP A 226 16.62 -5.95 -2.39
C ASP A 226 17.36 -6.96 -1.49
N ILE A 227 17.29 -6.81 -0.17
CA ILE A 227 17.83 -7.79 0.79
C ILE A 227 17.17 -9.15 0.59
N ARG A 228 15.83 -9.22 0.50
CA ARG A 228 15.10 -10.48 0.23
C ARG A 228 15.60 -11.13 -1.06
N GLN A 229 15.71 -10.36 -2.15
CA GLN A 229 16.18 -10.87 -3.42
C GLN A 229 17.60 -11.41 -3.34
N ILE A 230 18.52 -10.68 -2.68
CA ILE A 230 19.91 -11.13 -2.53
C ILE A 230 19.97 -12.41 -1.68
N ARG A 231 19.22 -12.47 -0.57
CA ARG A 231 19.13 -13.67 0.28
C ARG A 231 18.61 -14.87 -0.52
N ASP A 232 17.55 -14.69 -1.30
CA ASP A 232 16.95 -15.77 -2.10
C ASP A 232 17.91 -16.28 -3.19
N ILE A 233 18.76 -15.41 -3.74
CA ILE A 233 19.83 -15.77 -4.69
C ILE A 233 20.96 -16.54 -4.00
N VAL A 234 21.42 -16.05 -2.84
CA VAL A 234 22.55 -16.64 -2.10
C VAL A 234 22.14 -17.93 -1.38
N LYS A 235 20.85 -18.12 -1.10
CA LYS A 235 20.26 -19.27 -0.37
C LYS A 235 20.91 -19.52 1.00
N LYS A 236 21.33 -18.44 1.66
CA LYS A 236 21.91 -18.45 3.00
C LYS A 236 21.23 -17.35 3.80
N GLU A 237 20.89 -17.65 5.06
CA GLU A 237 20.48 -16.62 6.00
C GLU A 237 21.71 -15.76 6.38
N PRO A 238 21.59 -14.42 6.33
CA PRO A 238 22.69 -13.53 6.69
C PRO A 238 22.88 -13.52 8.21
N ASP A 239 24.14 -13.55 8.66
CA ASP A 239 24.48 -13.28 10.06
C ASP A 239 24.50 -11.75 10.32
N MET A 240 24.86 -11.00 9.27
CA MET A 240 24.94 -9.54 9.27
C MET A 240 24.61 -8.97 7.89
N ILE A 241 23.82 -7.89 7.89
CA ILE A 241 23.52 -7.07 6.72
C ILE A 241 24.25 -5.74 6.87
N LYS A 242 25.11 -5.40 5.90
CA LYS A 242 25.73 -4.08 5.80
C LYS A 242 25.11 -3.29 4.67
N ILE A 243 24.66 -2.08 4.98
CA ILE A 243 24.03 -1.15 4.05
C ILE A 243 24.94 0.07 3.90
N TYR A 244 25.46 0.26 2.69
CA TYR A 244 26.39 1.31 2.33
C TYR A 244 25.69 2.46 1.63
N ILE A 245 25.74 3.63 2.24
CA ILE A 245 25.17 4.84 1.67
C ILE A 245 26.21 5.47 0.75
N ALA A 246 25.79 5.80 -0.47
CA ALA A 246 26.69 6.34 -1.49
C ALA A 246 27.50 7.56 -1.00
N GLU A 247 28.68 7.78 -1.59
CA GLU A 247 29.50 8.96 -1.31
C GLU A 247 28.79 10.26 -1.70
N LYS A 248 29.08 11.36 -0.99
CA LYS A 248 28.39 12.64 -1.13
C LYS A 248 28.42 13.19 -2.56
N TRP A 249 29.54 13.03 -3.27
CA TRP A 249 29.68 13.52 -4.64
C TRP A 249 28.70 12.85 -5.61
N LYS A 250 28.26 11.61 -5.35
CA LYS A 250 27.27 10.92 -6.19
C LYS A 250 25.89 11.59 -6.07
N TYR A 251 25.53 12.10 -4.90
CA TYR A 251 24.29 12.86 -4.70
C TYR A 251 24.33 14.15 -5.51
N THR A 252 25.42 14.92 -5.44
CA THR A 252 25.59 16.14 -6.24
C THR A 252 25.46 15.87 -7.74
N VAL A 253 26.06 14.78 -8.24
CA VAL A 253 25.94 14.39 -9.65
C VAL A 253 24.51 13.99 -10.00
N TYR A 254 23.83 13.23 -9.13
CA TYR A 254 22.48 12.74 -9.36
C TYR A 254 21.45 13.86 -9.34
N GLU A 255 21.54 14.80 -8.40
CA GLU A 255 20.68 15.99 -8.32
C GLU A 255 20.80 16.85 -9.59
N LYS A 256 22.03 17.09 -10.08
CA LYS A 256 22.22 17.80 -11.36
C LYS A 256 21.65 17.03 -12.55
N ALA A 257 21.71 15.69 -12.52
CA ALA A 257 21.13 14.85 -13.56
C ALA A 257 19.60 14.90 -13.56
N LEU A 258 18.98 14.91 -12.38
CA LEU A 258 17.53 15.04 -12.18
C LEU A 258 16.97 16.31 -12.83
N VAL A 259 17.71 17.42 -12.79
CA VAL A 259 17.31 18.70 -13.43
C VAL A 259 17.36 18.63 -14.97
N GLY A 260 17.97 17.59 -15.56
CA GLY A 260 17.93 17.36 -17.01
C GLY A 260 18.96 18.17 -17.80
N SER A 261 20.16 18.39 -17.26
CA SER A 261 21.20 19.16 -17.94
C SER A 261 21.70 18.49 -19.23
N LYS A 262 21.81 19.29 -20.32
CA LYS A 262 22.38 18.86 -21.61
C LYS A 262 23.90 18.66 -21.55
N ASN A 263 24.59 19.32 -20.61
CA ASN A 263 26.04 19.30 -20.47
C ASN A 263 26.46 18.81 -19.06
N LEU A 264 25.76 17.79 -18.56
CA LEU A 264 25.90 17.28 -17.20
C LEU A 264 27.37 17.05 -16.79
N ILE A 265 28.17 16.42 -17.65
CA ILE A 265 29.57 16.08 -17.33
C ILE A 265 30.39 17.34 -17.03
N SER A 266 30.32 18.38 -17.86
CA SER A 266 31.09 19.62 -17.60
C SER A 266 30.59 20.34 -16.34
N GLU A 267 29.28 20.33 -16.09
CA GLU A 267 28.66 21.01 -14.96
C GLU A 267 28.95 20.34 -13.62
N VAL A 268 28.98 19.01 -13.59
CA VAL A 268 29.34 18.27 -12.37
C VAL A 268 30.85 18.37 -12.11
N MET A 269 31.69 18.37 -13.15
CA MET A 269 33.15 18.48 -13.00
C MET A 269 33.63 19.88 -12.58
N ALA A 270 32.76 20.89 -12.66
CA ALA A 270 33.02 22.23 -12.10
C ALA A 270 32.94 22.25 -10.57
N ASP A 271 32.24 21.30 -9.96
CA ASP A 271 32.14 21.15 -8.51
C ASP A 271 33.46 20.56 -7.95
N PRO A 272 34.14 21.23 -6.99
CA PRO A 272 35.40 20.75 -6.44
C PRO A 272 35.34 19.36 -5.81
N ASP A 273 34.24 19.01 -5.16
CA ASP A 273 34.07 17.73 -4.45
C ASP A 273 33.82 16.60 -5.45
N VAL A 274 33.03 16.86 -6.50
CA VAL A 274 32.84 15.90 -7.59
C VAL A 274 34.12 15.72 -8.41
N ARG A 275 34.86 16.80 -8.66
CA ARG A 275 36.11 16.75 -9.44
C ARG A 275 37.17 15.88 -8.78
N ARG A 276 37.18 15.78 -7.44
CA ARG A 276 38.09 14.87 -6.70
C ARG A 276 37.87 13.40 -7.07
N ALA A 277 36.62 13.00 -7.35
CA ALA A 277 36.30 11.65 -7.83
C ALA A 277 36.68 11.41 -9.30
N GLY A 278 37.08 12.46 -10.04
CA GLY A 278 37.75 12.36 -11.33
C GLY A 278 37.01 11.50 -12.37
N LYS A 279 37.67 10.43 -12.83
CA LYS A 279 37.11 9.51 -13.86
C LYS A 279 35.85 8.79 -13.38
N ALA A 280 35.73 8.50 -12.08
CA ALA A 280 34.55 7.84 -11.53
C ALA A 280 33.30 8.74 -11.64
N ALA A 281 33.45 10.04 -11.35
CA ALA A 281 32.39 11.02 -11.49
C ALA A 281 31.91 11.15 -12.94
N ALA A 282 32.83 11.28 -13.89
CA ALA A 282 32.48 11.37 -15.31
C ALA A 282 31.73 10.12 -15.81
N LYS A 283 32.17 8.93 -15.40
CA LYS A 283 31.51 7.66 -15.74
C LYS A 283 30.12 7.56 -15.11
N PHE A 284 29.98 7.97 -13.85
CA PHE A 284 28.69 7.96 -13.16
C PHE A 284 27.70 8.91 -13.84
N ALA A 285 28.11 10.15 -14.13
CA ALA A 285 27.29 11.10 -14.88
C ALA A 285 26.86 10.55 -16.26
N GLN A 286 27.79 9.94 -17.00
CA GLN A 286 27.49 9.33 -18.30
C GLN A 286 26.47 8.19 -18.18
N ASN A 287 26.54 7.39 -17.11
CA ASN A 287 25.58 6.32 -16.86
C ASN A 287 24.19 6.87 -16.53
N LEU A 288 24.09 7.96 -15.76
CA LEU A 288 22.81 8.62 -15.48
C LEU A 288 22.14 9.18 -16.73
N MET A 289 22.92 9.78 -17.65
CA MET A 289 22.38 10.29 -18.92
C MET A 289 21.78 9.19 -19.83
N LYS A 290 22.14 7.92 -19.62
CA LYS A 290 21.57 6.78 -20.36
C LYS A 290 20.27 6.26 -19.74
N ARG A 291 19.90 6.70 -18.53
CA ARG A 291 18.67 6.25 -17.87
C ARG A 291 17.48 7.01 -18.45
N HIS A 292 16.41 6.29 -18.79
CA HIS A 292 15.17 6.90 -19.32
C HIS A 292 14.44 7.76 -18.28
N PHE A 293 14.59 7.44 -17.00
CA PHE A 293 13.91 8.09 -15.90
C PHE A 293 14.79 8.07 -14.65
N LEU A 294 14.85 9.20 -13.95
CA LEU A 294 15.48 9.35 -12.64
C LEU A 294 14.39 9.64 -11.62
N LYS A 295 14.35 8.84 -10.56
CA LYS A 295 13.46 9.09 -9.43
C LYS A 295 14.00 10.23 -8.57
N PRO A 296 13.14 11.03 -7.92
CA PRO A 296 13.55 11.87 -6.80
C PRO A 296 14.27 11.03 -5.74
N ILE A 297 15.23 11.64 -5.05
CA ILE A 297 16.03 11.00 -4.00
C ILE A 297 16.02 11.88 -2.76
N LEU A 298 16.32 11.27 -1.62
CA LEU A 298 16.61 12.00 -0.39
C LEU A 298 18.03 12.60 -0.44
N PRO A 299 18.26 13.73 0.24
CA PRO A 299 19.61 14.14 0.59
C PRO A 299 20.34 13.03 1.37
N GLN A 300 21.66 12.89 1.19
CA GLN A 300 22.46 11.82 1.81
C GLN A 300 22.25 11.70 3.33
N ALA A 301 22.14 12.83 4.04
CA ALA A 301 21.92 12.84 5.48
C ALA A 301 20.53 12.30 5.87
N ASP A 302 19.53 12.60 5.05
CA ASP A 302 18.16 12.13 5.25
C ASP A 302 18.03 10.64 4.89
N GLU A 303 18.67 10.19 3.80
CA GLU A 303 18.80 8.78 3.44
C GLU A 303 19.46 7.98 4.58
N LYS A 304 20.55 8.51 5.17
CA LYS A 304 21.20 7.90 6.34
C LYS A 304 20.28 7.81 7.54
N THR A 305 19.56 8.89 7.83
CA THR A 305 18.64 8.94 8.97
C THR A 305 17.50 7.93 8.78
N ALA A 306 16.85 7.92 7.62
CA ALA A 306 15.76 7.00 7.30
C ALA A 306 16.18 5.52 7.40
N LEU A 307 17.34 5.17 6.86
CA LEU A 307 17.86 3.80 6.95
C LEU A 307 18.24 3.43 8.38
N THR A 308 18.83 4.36 9.13
CA THR A 308 19.20 4.14 10.54
C THR A 308 17.96 3.92 11.40
N ASP A 309 16.92 4.73 11.23
CA ASP A 309 15.66 4.61 11.96
C ASP A 309 14.93 3.28 11.63
N SER A 310 15.13 2.77 10.41
CA SER A 310 14.58 1.48 9.97
C SER A 310 15.36 0.24 10.43
N VAL A 311 16.52 0.39 11.09
CA VAL A 311 17.38 -0.75 11.48
C VAL A 311 16.62 -1.80 12.29
N LYS A 312 15.77 -1.37 13.24
CA LYS A 312 14.98 -2.32 14.04
C LYS A 312 14.03 -3.14 13.17
N LEU A 313 13.33 -2.49 12.24
CA LEU A 313 12.42 -3.15 11.31
C LEU A 313 13.14 -4.20 10.45
N ILE A 314 14.33 -3.88 9.94
CA ILE A 314 15.13 -4.80 9.13
C ILE A 314 15.64 -5.97 10.00
N LYS A 315 16.12 -5.69 11.22
CA LYS A 315 16.56 -6.73 12.16
C LYS A 315 15.43 -7.71 12.49
N ASP A 316 14.25 -7.19 12.82
CA ASP A 316 13.09 -8.01 13.18
C ASP A 316 12.60 -8.88 12.00
N GLU A 317 12.80 -8.40 10.76
CA GLU A 317 12.41 -9.14 9.56
C GLU A 317 13.39 -10.26 9.17
N PHE A 318 14.69 -9.99 9.25
CA PHE A 318 15.73 -10.92 8.78
C PHE A 318 16.42 -11.70 9.90
N ASP A 319 16.07 -11.44 11.16
CA ASP A 319 16.62 -12.08 12.36
C ASP A 319 18.16 -12.05 12.41
N CYS A 320 18.74 -10.93 12.00
CA CYS A 320 20.18 -10.76 11.90
C CYS A 320 20.61 -9.36 12.31
N GLY A 321 21.91 -9.13 12.50
CA GLY A 321 22.38 -7.78 12.75
C GLY A 321 22.35 -6.92 11.47
N VAL A 322 22.22 -5.60 11.65
CA VAL A 322 22.20 -4.62 10.55
C VAL A 322 23.11 -3.46 10.92
N GLU A 323 23.99 -3.08 9.99
CA GLU A 323 24.92 -1.96 10.10
C GLU A 323 24.72 -0.98 8.93
N ILE A 324 24.53 0.30 9.25
CA ILE A 324 24.43 1.38 8.27
C ILE A 324 25.72 2.19 8.32
N MET A 325 26.38 2.35 7.19
CA MET A 325 27.67 3.03 7.11
C MET A 325 27.79 3.84 5.82
N LEU A 326 28.61 4.89 5.84
CA LEU A 326 28.91 5.64 4.62
C LEU A 326 29.85 4.82 3.76
N ALA A 327 29.69 4.90 2.43
CA ALA A 327 30.53 4.16 1.51
C ALA A 327 32.02 4.53 1.63
N GLU A 328 32.34 5.75 2.05
CA GLU A 328 33.70 6.22 2.31
C GLU A 328 34.36 5.58 3.55
N GLU A 329 33.58 4.95 4.43
CA GLU A 329 34.04 4.26 5.64
C GLU A 329 34.37 2.78 5.35
N SER A 330 34.28 2.31 4.10
CA SER A 330 34.47 0.91 3.73
C SER A 330 35.28 0.73 2.44
N GLU A 331 36.09 -0.33 2.40
CA GLU A 331 36.75 -0.81 1.19
C GLU A 331 35.93 -1.86 0.42
N SER A 332 34.71 -2.18 0.87
CA SER A 332 33.85 -3.17 0.18
C SER A 332 33.53 -2.75 -1.25
N GLU A 333 33.55 -3.71 -2.17
CA GLU A 333 33.11 -3.49 -3.55
C GLU A 333 31.63 -3.05 -3.61
N LYS A 334 30.81 -3.48 -2.64
CA LYS A 334 29.40 -3.09 -2.53
C LYS A 334 29.28 -1.60 -2.15
N ALA A 335 30.16 -1.11 -1.28
CA ALA A 335 30.23 0.31 -0.93
C ALA A 335 30.55 1.18 -2.16
N ALA A 336 31.56 0.79 -2.94
CA ALA A 336 31.95 1.52 -4.16
C ALA A 336 30.82 1.57 -5.21
N ARG A 337 29.94 0.55 -5.24
CA ARG A 337 28.81 0.45 -6.16
C ARG A 337 27.51 1.12 -5.67
N ALA A 338 27.45 1.58 -4.42
CA ALA A 338 26.28 2.27 -3.89
C ALA A 338 25.94 3.53 -4.71
N GLU A 339 24.65 3.79 -4.92
CA GLU A 339 24.14 5.00 -5.58
C GLU A 339 23.06 5.67 -4.71
N PRO A 340 22.80 6.98 -4.87
CA PRO A 340 21.70 7.66 -4.18
C PRO A 340 20.36 6.94 -4.41
N GLY A 341 19.60 6.68 -3.34
CA GLY A 341 18.36 5.91 -3.37
C GLY A 341 18.52 4.42 -3.71
N ARG A 342 19.75 3.92 -3.84
CA ARG A 342 20.10 2.53 -4.11
C ARG A 342 21.39 2.17 -3.35
N PRO A 343 21.31 2.05 -2.01
CA PRO A 343 22.48 1.78 -1.20
C PRO A 343 23.10 0.42 -1.57
N GLY A 344 24.40 0.29 -1.36
CA GLY A 344 25.10 -0.98 -1.52
C GLY A 344 24.69 -1.95 -0.41
N ILE A 345 24.37 -3.20 -0.75
CA ILE A 345 23.99 -4.22 0.24
C ILE A 345 25.01 -5.37 0.20
N GLU A 346 25.53 -5.72 1.37
CA GLU A 346 26.40 -6.86 1.60
C GLU A 346 25.81 -7.74 2.68
N LEU A 347 25.63 -9.03 2.35
CA LEU A 347 25.21 -10.07 3.28
C LEU A 347 26.44 -10.91 3.59
N SER A 348 26.73 -11.12 4.88
CA SER A 348 27.78 -12.06 5.35
C SER A 348 27.17 -13.24 6.07
#